data_AF-A0A1R1B4K8-F1
#
_entry.id   AF-A0A1R1B4K8-F1
#
_cell.length_a   1.000
_cell.length_b   1.000
_cell.length_c   1.000
_cell.angle_alpha   90.00
_cell.angle_beta   90.00
_cell.angle_gamma   90.00
#
_symmetry.space_group_name_H-M   'P 1'
#
loop_
_entity.id
_entity.type
_entity.pdbx_description
1 polymer ?
#
loop_
_entity_poly.entity_id
_entity_poly.type
_entity_poly.pdbx_seq_one_letter_code
_entity_poly.pdbx_strand_id
1 'polypeptide(L)'
;MPKKKSTNKTTTIGNFFQNFGSQIMIMFITLLSGVLLARGLGADGRGKYIAITMWTNLLYWALSFGIYQTVLYYWKSHDKPKKVIFTTFLVYTLIACILAIIISELVIVPLITVDYDTELVVAARIYFVGIIYLAFSDVLMASLAGDEKFGYSNMLRIAIPGVTTLLMLSLFLFGILDARSALYASFITSSSLFVLNLIKILKLNYIGLKIDWPLMWKAFKYGAKSQGGDVAGMASNNSTQMILSVFLPPASLGLYSTAQSAISPLKTITSTIAITTQPKLTAEDIGKVHNRVTEIFRKSIILIGTSSIGLALVLPFLLPFVYGNEFEAAILPALVLLPNLLFNSLSNVLRNALNGAGMTFINTKSELIILVFTIISLYVFLDRWALLGAAIVTLLTSILRLAIFYYEYRKRMIQISYKAVIPTWSDAKGIYNVIRLQLNKLRGSVREYH
;
A
#
# COMPACT_ATOMS: atom_id res chain seq x y z
N MET A 1 -3.61 23.85 37.39
CA MET A 1 -4.29 22.64 36.87
C MET A 1 -4.73 22.88 35.43
N PRO A 2 -4.18 22.18 34.42
CA PRO A 2 -4.58 22.38 33.04
C PRO A 2 -5.91 21.65 32.76
N LYS A 3 -6.88 22.38 32.19
CA LYS A 3 -8.18 21.86 31.76
C LYS A 3 -7.97 20.77 30.69
N LYS A 4 -8.34 19.52 31.00
CA LYS A 4 -8.53 18.43 30.02
C LYS A 4 -9.53 18.91 28.97
N LYS A 5 -9.06 19.20 27.74
CA LYS A 5 -9.91 19.34 26.56
C LYS A 5 -10.64 18.01 26.35
N SER A 6 -11.96 18.01 26.57
CA SER A 6 -12.83 16.90 26.17
C SER A 6 -12.79 16.77 24.65
N THR A 7 -12.08 15.77 24.14
CA THR A 7 -12.18 15.36 22.75
C THR A 7 -13.60 14.85 22.49
N ASN A 8 -14.36 15.60 21.69
CA ASN A 8 -15.73 15.26 21.29
C ASN A 8 -15.77 13.86 20.64
N LYS A 9 -16.38 12.89 21.34
CA LYS A 9 -16.58 11.51 20.86
C LYS A 9 -17.39 11.45 19.56
N THR A 10 -18.23 12.46 19.29
CA THR A 10 -19.04 12.59 18.07
C THR A 10 -18.20 12.85 16.82
N THR A 11 -17.11 13.61 16.93
CA THR A 11 -16.19 13.88 15.79
C THR A 11 -15.36 12.64 15.42
N THR A 12 -15.03 11.79 16.40
CA THR A 12 -14.23 10.57 16.15
C THR A 12 -14.99 9.51 15.35
N ILE A 13 -16.30 9.36 15.60
CA ILE A 13 -17.13 8.39 14.89
C ILE A 13 -17.42 8.86 13.45
N GLY A 14 -17.73 10.15 13.26
CA GLY A 14 -17.89 10.73 11.92
C GLY A 14 -16.63 10.58 11.07
N ASN A 15 -15.47 10.89 11.65
CA ASN A 15 -14.17 10.71 10.97
C ASN A 15 -13.85 9.23 10.67
N PHE A 16 -14.27 8.29 11.52
CA PHE A 16 -14.12 6.86 11.25
C PHE A 16 -14.96 6.40 10.06
N PHE A 17 -16.25 6.77 10.02
CA PHE A 17 -17.13 6.43 8.90
C PHE A 17 -16.69 7.09 7.59
N GLN A 18 -16.23 8.34 7.66
CA GLN A 18 -15.68 9.03 6.50
C GLN A 18 -14.43 8.33 5.98
N ASN A 19 -13.48 7.99 6.86
CA ASN A 19 -12.27 7.26 6.44
C ASN A 19 -12.59 5.86 5.90
N PHE A 20 -13.51 5.14 6.54
CA PHE A 20 -13.92 3.81 6.08
C PHE A 20 -14.63 3.86 4.72
N GLY A 21 -15.55 4.81 4.54
CA GLY A 21 -16.23 5.06 3.26
C GLY A 21 -15.24 5.43 2.15
N SER A 22 -14.28 6.32 2.43
CA SER A 22 -13.22 6.67 1.48
C SER A 22 -12.36 5.46 1.10
N GLN A 23 -12.00 4.59 2.05
CA GLN A 23 -11.22 3.38 1.76
C GLN A 23 -11.98 2.39 0.88
N ILE A 24 -13.28 2.21 1.14
CA ILE A 24 -14.15 1.39 0.30
C ILE A 24 -14.23 1.97 -1.12
N MET A 25 -14.44 3.28 -1.23
CA MET A 25 -14.54 3.96 -2.52
C MET A 25 -13.23 3.84 -3.32
N ILE A 26 -12.08 4.05 -2.67
CA ILE A 26 -10.76 3.86 -3.27
C ILE A 26 -10.59 2.41 -3.73
N MET A 27 -10.96 1.43 -2.90
CA MET A 27 -10.89 0.01 -3.28
C MET A 27 -11.72 -0.29 -4.53
N PHE A 28 -12.96 0.22 -4.62
CA PHE A 28 -13.79 0.05 -5.81
C PHE A 28 -13.20 0.71 -7.05
N ILE A 29 -12.68 1.93 -6.93
CA ILE A 29 -12.04 2.64 -8.04
C ILE A 29 -10.79 1.88 -8.52
N THR A 30 -9.95 1.43 -7.60
CA THR A 30 -8.73 0.66 -7.93
C THR A 30 -9.07 -0.69 -8.56
N LEU A 31 -10.10 -1.38 -8.08
CA LEU A 31 -10.60 -2.61 -8.71
C LEU A 31 -11.09 -2.35 -10.13
N LEU A 32 -11.91 -1.31 -10.32
CA LEU A 32 -12.44 -0.94 -11.63
C LEU A 32 -11.31 -0.57 -12.62
N SER A 33 -10.35 0.26 -12.19
CA SER A 33 -9.15 0.57 -12.97
C SER A 33 -8.37 -0.70 -13.32
N GLY A 34 -8.23 -1.61 -12.36
CA GLY A 34 -7.61 -2.92 -12.58
C GLY A 34 -8.33 -3.73 -13.66
N VAL A 35 -9.65 -3.77 -13.67
CA VAL A 35 -10.42 -4.51 -14.68
C VAL A 35 -10.31 -3.84 -16.06
N LEU A 36 -10.43 -2.50 -16.12
CA LEU A 36 -10.29 -1.75 -17.37
C LEU A 36 -8.92 -1.95 -18.01
N LEU A 37 -7.86 -1.86 -17.21
CA LEU A 37 -6.50 -2.08 -17.69
C LEU A 37 -6.31 -3.52 -18.17
N ALA A 38 -6.87 -4.51 -17.49
CA ALA A 38 -6.75 -5.90 -17.94
C ALA A 38 -7.48 -6.15 -19.26
N ARG A 39 -8.72 -5.67 -19.39
CA ARG A 39 -9.51 -5.85 -20.61
C ARG A 39 -9.02 -5.01 -21.79
N GLY A 40 -8.49 -3.82 -21.53
CA GLY A 40 -7.97 -2.94 -22.57
C GLY A 40 -6.59 -3.34 -23.08
N LEU A 41 -5.67 -3.67 -22.16
CA LEU A 41 -4.26 -3.87 -22.50
C LEU A 41 -3.88 -5.34 -22.75
N GLY A 42 -4.76 -6.29 -22.38
CA GLY A 42 -4.40 -7.70 -22.28
C GLY A 42 -3.35 -7.95 -21.19
N ALA A 43 -2.83 -9.18 -21.10
CA ALA A 43 -1.84 -9.54 -20.08
C ALA A 43 -0.49 -8.84 -20.33
N ASP A 44 -0.04 -8.78 -21.59
CA ASP A 44 1.25 -8.18 -21.95
C ASP A 44 1.31 -6.68 -21.66
N GLY A 45 0.36 -5.90 -22.22
CA GLY A 45 0.33 -4.45 -22.02
C GLY A 45 0.11 -4.08 -20.55
N ARG A 46 -0.73 -4.84 -19.82
CA ARG A 46 -0.91 -4.67 -18.37
C ARG A 46 0.39 -4.89 -17.62
N GLY A 47 1.15 -5.92 -17.98
CA GLY A 47 2.47 -6.19 -17.43
C GLY A 47 3.44 -5.03 -17.60
N LYS A 48 3.55 -4.51 -18.83
CA LYS A 48 4.38 -3.34 -19.17
C LYS A 48 4.00 -2.11 -18.34
N TYR A 49 2.69 -1.81 -18.26
CA TYR A 49 2.17 -0.71 -17.45
C TYR A 49 2.53 -0.88 -15.95
N ILE A 50 2.34 -2.08 -15.40
CA ILE A 50 2.64 -2.36 -13.99
C ILE A 50 4.14 -2.22 -13.73
N ALA A 51 5.01 -2.75 -14.60
CA ALA A 51 6.46 -2.66 -14.42
C ALA A 51 6.88 -1.19 -14.27
N ILE A 52 6.47 -0.33 -15.21
CA ILE A 52 6.83 1.10 -15.22
C ILE A 52 6.27 1.81 -13.98
N THR A 53 4.98 1.65 -13.70
CA THR A 53 4.33 2.34 -12.57
C THR A 53 4.84 1.86 -11.21
N MET A 54 5.11 0.56 -11.05
CA MET A 54 5.69 -0.01 -9.84
C MET A 54 7.10 0.52 -9.60
N TRP A 55 8.00 0.47 -10.59
CA TRP A 55 9.36 0.98 -10.43
C TRP A 55 9.40 2.48 -10.15
N THR A 56 8.49 3.24 -10.73
CA THR A 56 8.33 4.68 -10.42
C THR A 56 8.01 4.89 -8.93
N ASN A 57 7.05 4.14 -8.39
CA ASN A 57 6.69 4.20 -6.97
C ASN A 57 7.84 3.75 -6.05
N LEU A 58 8.55 2.68 -6.43
CA LEU A 58 9.67 2.16 -5.65
C LEU A 58 10.84 3.13 -5.59
N LEU A 59 11.22 3.73 -6.71
CA LEU A 59 12.26 4.76 -6.74
C LEU A 59 11.88 5.96 -5.88
N TYR A 60 10.63 6.41 -5.98
CA TYR A 60 10.12 7.50 -5.14
C TYR A 60 10.21 7.15 -3.65
N TRP A 61 9.74 5.97 -3.24
CA TRP A 61 9.80 5.55 -1.84
C TRP A 61 11.23 5.37 -1.32
N ALA A 62 12.12 4.80 -2.14
CA ALA A 62 13.52 4.58 -1.76
C ALA A 62 14.27 5.90 -1.53
N LEU A 63 13.98 6.94 -2.33
CA LEU A 63 14.71 8.21 -2.33
C LEU A 63 14.04 9.34 -1.56
N SER A 64 12.73 9.24 -1.27
CA SER A 64 12.00 10.25 -0.50
C SER A 64 12.28 10.21 1.01
N PHE A 65 12.87 9.13 1.53
CA PHE A 65 13.24 8.93 2.94
C PHE A 65 12.19 9.40 3.95
N GLY A 66 10.91 9.05 3.71
CA GLY A 66 9.80 9.39 4.61
C GLY A 66 9.51 10.89 4.70
N ILE A 67 9.53 11.56 3.55
CA ILE A 67 9.29 13.00 3.41
C ILE A 67 8.02 13.44 4.14
N TYR A 68 6.94 12.68 4.01
CA TYR A 68 5.65 13.00 4.60
C TYR A 68 5.72 13.09 6.13
N GLN A 69 6.30 12.07 6.78
CA GLN A 69 6.42 12.03 8.24
C GLN A 69 7.39 13.11 8.74
N THR A 70 8.49 13.33 8.02
CA THR A 70 9.50 14.31 8.38
C THR A 70 8.97 15.73 8.28
N VAL A 71 8.29 16.08 7.19
CA VAL A 71 7.61 17.38 7.03
C VAL A 71 6.58 17.56 8.14
N LEU A 72 5.72 16.57 8.39
CA LEU A 72 4.69 16.65 9.43
C LEU A 72 5.28 16.91 10.83
N TYR A 73 6.37 16.22 11.17
CA TYR A 73 7.08 16.39 12.44
C TYR A 73 7.62 17.82 12.58
N TYR A 74 8.42 18.28 11.63
CA TYR A 74 9.03 19.61 11.69
C TYR A 74 7.99 20.74 11.54
N TRP A 75 6.88 20.50 10.84
CA TRP A 75 5.79 21.46 10.73
C TRP A 75 5.12 21.76 12.07
N LYS A 76 5.01 20.76 12.96
CA LYS A 76 4.39 20.91 14.28
C LYS A 76 5.37 21.28 15.40
N SER A 77 6.64 20.88 15.29
CA SER A 77 7.60 20.90 16.40
C SER A 77 8.69 21.97 16.29
N HIS A 78 8.79 22.69 15.18
CA HIS A 78 9.92 23.58 14.94
C HIS A 78 9.54 25.07 14.97
N ASP A 79 10.36 25.87 15.65
CA ASP A 79 10.17 27.33 15.81
C ASP A 79 10.46 28.14 14.53
N LYS A 80 10.78 27.47 13.42
CA LYS A 80 11.08 28.14 12.15
C LYS A 80 9.79 28.54 11.42
N PRO A 81 9.82 29.64 10.64
CA PRO A 81 8.66 30.02 9.84
C PRO A 81 8.27 28.90 8.88
N LYS A 82 6.97 28.57 8.80
CA LYS A 82 6.42 27.52 7.93
C LYS A 82 6.88 27.62 6.47
N LYS A 83 7.07 28.86 5.97
CA LYS A 83 7.61 29.11 4.63
C LYS A 83 9.01 28.53 4.41
N VAL A 84 9.89 28.68 5.40
CA VAL A 84 11.26 28.17 5.34
C VAL A 84 11.25 26.64 5.38
N ILE A 85 10.42 26.06 6.26
CA ILE A 85 10.22 24.61 6.38
C ILE A 85 9.74 24.05 5.03
N PHE A 86 8.65 24.60 4.48
CA PHE A 86 8.07 24.18 3.22
C PHE A 86 9.09 24.23 2.06
N THR A 87 9.75 25.38 1.89
CA THR A 87 10.73 25.59 0.81
C THR A 87 11.92 24.66 0.95
N THR A 88 12.40 24.44 2.17
CA THR A 88 13.52 23.51 2.44
C THR A 88 13.16 22.09 2.03
N PHE A 89 11.97 21.62 2.42
CA PHE A 89 11.51 20.27 2.06
C PHE A 89 11.14 20.13 0.58
N LEU A 90 10.67 21.19 -0.06
CA LEU A 90 10.45 21.23 -1.50
C LEU A 90 11.76 21.06 -2.28
N VAL A 91 12.82 21.77 -1.88
CA VAL A 91 14.15 21.63 -2.48
C VAL A 91 14.71 20.23 -2.23
N TYR A 92 14.56 19.72 -1.00
CA TYR A 92 14.94 18.35 -0.66
C TYR A 92 14.25 17.30 -1.55
N THR A 93 12.92 17.40 -1.72
CA THR A 93 12.19 16.51 -2.64
C THR A 93 12.70 16.63 -4.07
N LEU A 94 12.98 17.85 -4.54
CA LEU A 94 13.40 18.06 -5.91
C LEU A 94 14.75 17.39 -6.20
N ILE A 95 15.70 17.50 -5.27
CA ILE A 95 17.00 16.81 -5.36
C ILE A 95 16.79 15.29 -5.40
N ALA A 96 15.94 14.75 -4.51
CA ALA A 96 15.61 13.33 -4.51
C ALA A 96 14.94 12.87 -5.81
N CYS A 97 14.06 13.69 -6.40
CA CYS A 97 13.40 13.41 -7.68
C CYS A 97 14.39 13.41 -8.85
N ILE A 98 15.31 14.37 -8.89
CA ILE A 98 16.35 14.41 -9.92
C ILE A 98 17.19 13.13 -9.87
N LEU A 99 17.63 12.71 -8.68
CA LEU A 99 18.32 11.44 -8.49
C LEU A 99 17.47 10.23 -8.93
N ALA A 100 16.17 10.23 -8.60
CA ALA A 100 15.25 9.17 -9.00
C ALA A 100 15.11 9.06 -10.52
N ILE A 101 14.98 10.20 -11.20
CA ILE A 101 14.86 10.27 -12.66
C ILE A 101 16.16 9.82 -13.33
N ILE A 102 17.33 10.26 -12.82
CA ILE A 102 18.63 9.81 -13.32
C ILE A 102 18.78 8.30 -13.17
N ILE A 103 18.46 7.74 -12.00
CA ILE A 103 18.51 6.28 -11.77
C ILE A 103 17.49 5.56 -12.66
N SER A 104 16.32 6.14 -12.89
CA SER A 104 15.33 5.56 -13.79
C SER A 104 15.86 5.45 -15.21
N GLU A 105 16.53 6.48 -15.73
CA GLU A 105 17.07 6.49 -17.09
C GLU A 105 18.31 5.60 -17.22
N LEU A 106 19.22 5.61 -16.23
CA LEU A 106 20.49 4.88 -16.31
C LEU A 106 20.36 3.39 -15.97
N VAL A 107 19.40 3.02 -15.12
CA VAL A 107 19.29 1.65 -14.59
C VAL A 107 17.96 1.03 -14.97
N ILE A 108 16.84 1.68 -14.64
CA ILE A 108 15.54 1.02 -14.75
C ILE A 108 15.08 0.87 -16.21
N VAL A 109 15.13 1.94 -17.01
CA VAL A 109 14.71 1.91 -18.41
C VAL A 109 15.48 0.82 -19.18
N PRO A 110 16.84 0.78 -19.17
CA PRO A 110 17.58 -0.30 -19.81
C PRO A 110 17.29 -1.70 -19.25
N LEU A 111 16.88 -1.80 -17.98
CA LEU A 111 16.62 -3.09 -17.34
C LEU A 111 15.27 -3.69 -17.73
N ILE A 112 14.21 -2.87 -17.86
CA ILE A 112 12.84 -3.38 -18.04
C ILE A 112 12.26 -3.13 -19.44
N THR A 113 12.85 -2.23 -20.24
CA THR A 113 12.28 -1.85 -21.54
C THR A 113 13.07 -2.34 -22.75
N VAL A 114 13.93 -3.35 -22.59
CA VAL A 114 14.78 -3.89 -23.67
C VAL A 114 13.95 -4.33 -24.88
N ASP A 115 12.84 -5.03 -24.62
CA ASP A 115 11.96 -5.59 -25.65
C ASP A 115 10.72 -4.74 -25.94
N TYR A 116 10.72 -3.46 -25.51
CA TYR A 116 9.55 -2.59 -25.66
C TYR A 116 9.67 -1.75 -26.94
N ASP A 117 8.54 -1.40 -27.54
CA ASP A 117 8.53 -0.48 -28.67
C ASP A 117 8.98 0.92 -28.25
N THR A 118 9.63 1.65 -29.17
CA THR A 118 10.21 2.97 -28.91
C THR A 118 9.18 3.96 -28.36
N GLU A 119 7.94 3.92 -28.84
CA GLU A 119 6.88 4.83 -28.38
C GLU A 119 6.49 4.54 -26.91
N LEU A 120 6.46 3.27 -26.51
CA LEU A 120 6.26 2.89 -25.11
C LEU A 120 7.43 3.28 -24.21
N VAL A 121 8.67 3.18 -24.69
CA VAL A 121 9.85 3.65 -23.93
C VAL A 121 9.75 5.17 -23.69
N VAL A 122 9.33 5.94 -24.69
CA VAL A 122 9.09 7.38 -24.54
C VAL A 122 7.97 7.65 -23.52
N ALA A 123 6.86 6.92 -23.58
CA ALA A 123 5.79 7.02 -22.59
C ALA A 123 6.28 6.70 -21.17
N ALA A 124 7.14 5.68 -21.02
CA ALA A 124 7.74 5.30 -19.75
C ALA A 124 8.62 6.43 -19.17
N ARG A 125 9.51 7.01 -20.00
CA ARG A 125 10.36 8.14 -19.62
C ARG A 125 9.56 9.34 -19.16
N ILE A 126 8.50 9.71 -19.91
CA ILE A 126 7.58 10.78 -19.53
C ILE A 126 6.92 10.45 -18.18
N TYR A 127 6.47 9.22 -17.99
CA TYR A 127 5.86 8.79 -16.73
C TYR A 127 6.83 8.88 -15.54
N PHE A 128 8.10 8.51 -15.70
CA PHE A 128 9.13 8.64 -14.66
C PHE A 128 9.36 10.09 -14.22
N VAL A 129 9.23 11.08 -15.11
CA VAL A 129 9.28 12.50 -14.73
C VAL A 129 8.15 12.85 -13.76
N GLY A 130 7.04 12.11 -13.80
CA GLY A 130 5.91 12.23 -12.88
C GLY A 130 6.24 12.00 -11.40
N ILE A 131 7.42 11.46 -11.06
CA ILE A 131 7.92 11.36 -9.67
C ILE A 131 7.90 12.73 -8.98
N ILE A 132 8.19 13.81 -9.72
CA ILE A 132 8.16 15.19 -9.20
C ILE A 132 6.78 15.53 -8.64
N TYR A 133 5.71 15.08 -9.30
CA TYR A 133 4.33 15.36 -8.89
C TYR A 133 3.97 14.64 -7.58
N LEU A 134 4.42 13.38 -7.45
CA LEU A 134 4.23 12.59 -6.22
C LEU A 134 4.92 13.26 -5.03
N ALA A 135 6.20 13.62 -5.20
CA ALA A 135 6.99 14.25 -4.16
C ALA A 135 6.42 15.61 -3.72
N PHE A 136 6.01 16.43 -4.69
CA PHE A 136 5.39 17.72 -4.43
C PHE A 136 4.08 17.57 -3.65
N SER A 137 3.24 16.61 -4.05
CA SER A 137 1.99 16.31 -3.38
C SER A 137 2.23 15.90 -1.92
N ASP A 138 3.22 15.06 -1.63
CA ASP A 138 3.50 14.63 -0.26
C ASP A 138 3.94 15.75 0.67
N VAL A 139 4.77 16.69 0.20
CA VAL A 139 5.16 17.87 1.01
C VAL A 139 3.94 18.72 1.33
N LEU A 140 3.10 19.01 0.33
CA LEU A 140 1.86 19.76 0.53
C LEU A 140 0.91 19.07 1.52
N MET A 141 0.72 17.77 1.33
CA MET A 141 -0.20 16.96 2.11
C MET A 141 0.28 16.84 3.56
N ALA A 142 1.58 16.71 3.79
CA ALA A 142 2.16 16.71 5.13
C ALA A 142 2.01 18.07 5.82
N SER A 143 2.23 19.18 5.10
CA SER A 143 2.01 20.53 5.62
C SER A 143 0.55 20.79 5.98
N LEU A 144 -0.40 20.40 5.11
CA LEU A 144 -1.83 20.54 5.36
C LEU A 144 -2.29 19.65 6.53
N ALA A 145 -1.76 18.43 6.63
CA ALA A 145 -2.00 17.56 7.79
C ALA A 145 -1.43 18.15 9.08
N GLY A 146 -0.28 18.81 9.01
CA GLY A 146 0.32 19.56 10.10
C GLY A 146 -0.58 20.71 10.60
N ASP A 147 -1.30 21.35 9.68
CA ASP A 147 -2.32 22.37 9.96
C ASP A 147 -3.72 21.81 10.26
N GLU A 148 -3.86 20.49 10.37
CA GLU A 148 -5.14 19.79 10.63
C GLU A 148 -6.21 20.02 9.53
N LYS A 149 -5.79 20.38 8.32
CA LYS A 149 -6.65 20.61 7.15
C LYS A 149 -6.82 19.34 6.32
N PHE A 150 -7.43 18.30 6.91
CA PHE A 150 -7.54 16.97 6.30
C PHE A 150 -8.50 16.89 5.09
N GLY A 151 -9.44 17.83 4.95
CA GLY A 151 -10.47 17.78 3.90
C GLY A 151 -9.91 17.75 2.47
N TYR A 152 -8.95 18.64 2.17
CA TYR A 152 -8.30 18.68 0.86
C TYR A 152 -7.51 17.40 0.57
N SER A 153 -6.81 16.89 1.58
CA SER A 153 -6.04 15.65 1.45
C SER A 153 -6.92 14.44 1.18
N ASN A 154 -8.04 14.33 1.88
CA ASN A 154 -8.99 13.24 1.67
C ASN A 154 -9.65 13.33 0.28
N MET A 155 -9.97 14.54 -0.19
CA MET A 155 -10.51 14.76 -1.54
C MET A 155 -9.52 14.29 -2.62
N LEU A 156 -8.24 14.67 -2.53
CA LEU A 156 -7.23 14.26 -3.52
C LEU A 156 -7.00 12.75 -3.56
N ARG A 157 -7.05 12.08 -2.39
CA ARG A 157 -6.91 10.62 -2.31
C ARG A 157 -7.97 9.86 -3.11
N ILE A 158 -9.15 10.44 -3.31
CA ILE A 158 -10.23 9.86 -4.12
C ILE A 158 -10.18 10.41 -5.55
N ALA A 159 -9.94 11.71 -5.71
CA ALA A 159 -9.95 12.39 -7.00
C ALA A 159 -8.86 11.86 -7.95
N ILE A 160 -7.64 11.61 -7.47
CA ILE A 160 -6.53 11.08 -8.29
C ILE A 160 -6.95 9.76 -8.97
N PRO A 161 -7.22 8.66 -8.23
CA PRO A 161 -7.56 7.39 -8.86
C PRO A 161 -8.91 7.48 -9.60
N GLY A 162 -9.86 8.29 -9.12
CA GLY A 162 -11.17 8.45 -9.76
C GLY A 162 -11.06 9.07 -11.16
N VAL A 163 -10.37 10.20 -11.29
CA VAL A 163 -10.17 10.89 -12.57
C VAL A 163 -9.34 10.05 -13.52
N THR A 164 -8.26 9.40 -13.04
CA THR A 164 -7.47 8.49 -13.88
C THR A 164 -8.32 7.33 -14.40
N THR A 165 -9.17 6.74 -13.56
CA THR A 165 -10.06 5.64 -13.96
C THR A 165 -11.10 6.10 -14.97
N LEU A 166 -11.68 7.30 -14.82
CA LEU A 166 -12.61 7.86 -15.79
C LEU A 166 -11.94 8.13 -17.15
N LEU A 167 -10.70 8.64 -17.13
CA LEU A 167 -9.94 8.85 -18.36
C LEU A 167 -9.61 7.51 -19.04
N MET A 168 -9.16 6.52 -18.28
CA MET A 168 -8.95 5.15 -18.80
C MET A 168 -10.24 4.53 -19.35
N LEU A 169 -11.37 4.74 -18.68
CA LEU A 169 -12.68 4.29 -19.16
C LEU A 169 -13.03 4.94 -20.50
N SER A 170 -12.81 6.25 -20.64
CA SER A 170 -13.05 6.93 -21.91
C SER A 170 -12.19 6.36 -23.04
N LEU A 171 -10.89 6.18 -22.81
CA LEU A 171 -9.97 5.56 -23.78
C LEU A 171 -10.40 4.13 -24.14
N PHE A 172 -10.89 3.37 -23.16
CA PHE A 172 -11.38 2.02 -23.38
C PHE A 172 -12.62 2.01 -24.28
N LEU A 173 -13.58 2.90 -24.02
CA LEU A 173 -14.81 3.02 -24.82
C LEU A 173 -14.53 3.45 -26.27
N PHE A 174 -13.46 4.20 -26.51
CA PHE A 174 -13.00 4.56 -27.86
C PHE A 174 -12.12 3.50 -28.53
N GLY A 175 -11.82 2.39 -27.85
CA GLY A 175 -11.01 1.29 -28.41
C GLY A 175 -9.52 1.65 -28.59
N ILE A 176 -9.04 2.69 -27.92
CA ILE A 176 -7.64 3.18 -28.02
C ILE A 176 -6.85 2.97 -26.73
N LEU A 177 -7.43 2.27 -25.74
CA LEU A 177 -6.74 1.97 -24.48
C LEU A 177 -5.69 0.89 -24.68
N ASP A 178 -4.43 1.30 -24.67
CA ASP A 178 -3.22 0.49 -24.66
C ASP A 178 -2.31 0.90 -23.48
N ALA A 179 -1.13 0.27 -23.34
CA ALA A 179 -0.21 0.57 -22.25
C ALA A 179 0.28 2.03 -22.29
N ARG A 180 0.45 2.60 -23.47
CA ARG A 180 0.99 3.95 -23.70
C ARG A 180 -0.01 5.02 -23.30
N SER A 181 -1.22 4.93 -23.85
CA SER A 181 -2.34 5.79 -23.51
C SER A 181 -2.71 5.70 -22.04
N ALA A 182 -2.60 4.54 -21.39
CA ALA A 182 -2.76 4.38 -19.95
C ALA A 182 -1.70 5.15 -19.13
N LEU A 183 -0.42 5.11 -19.55
CA LEU A 183 0.66 5.89 -18.93
C LEU A 183 0.43 7.40 -19.14
N TYR A 184 0.08 7.82 -20.36
CA TYR A 184 -0.24 9.21 -20.66
C TYR A 184 -1.44 9.71 -19.85
N ALA A 185 -2.52 8.94 -19.75
CA ALA A 185 -3.68 9.28 -18.93
C ALA A 185 -3.31 9.50 -17.46
N SER A 186 -2.47 8.61 -16.92
CA SER A 186 -2.00 8.69 -15.54
C SER A 186 -1.08 9.90 -15.31
N PHE A 187 -0.19 10.18 -16.27
CA PHE A 187 0.68 11.35 -16.24
C PHE A 187 -0.11 12.67 -16.35
N ILE A 188 -1.06 12.77 -17.29
CA ILE A 188 -1.93 13.94 -17.49
C ILE A 188 -2.77 14.21 -16.24
N THR A 189 -3.31 13.16 -15.61
CA THR A 189 -4.05 13.33 -14.36
C THR A 189 -3.14 13.89 -13.26
N SER A 190 -1.95 13.32 -13.12
CA SER A 190 -0.99 13.72 -12.09
C SER A 190 -0.46 15.15 -12.31
N SER A 191 -0.17 15.53 -13.54
CA SER A 191 0.30 16.88 -13.90
C SER A 191 -0.80 17.93 -13.71
N SER A 192 -2.05 17.62 -14.08
CA SER A 192 -3.21 18.49 -13.86
C SER A 192 -3.41 18.77 -12.37
N LEU A 193 -3.28 17.75 -11.54
CA LEU A 193 -3.39 17.89 -10.08
C LEU A 193 -2.18 18.59 -9.46
N PHE A 194 -0.98 18.41 -10.02
CA PHE A 194 0.18 19.20 -9.64
C PHE A 194 -0.06 20.70 -9.84
N VAL A 195 -0.66 21.10 -10.97
CA VAL A 195 -1.04 22.51 -11.22
C VAL A 195 -2.04 23.00 -10.16
N LEU A 196 -3.06 22.21 -9.83
CA LEU A 196 -4.02 22.58 -8.76
C LEU A 196 -3.34 22.72 -7.39
N ASN A 197 -2.43 21.81 -7.06
CA ASN A 197 -1.65 21.86 -5.83
C ASN A 197 -0.74 23.09 -5.79
N LEU A 198 -0.12 23.45 -6.91
CA LEU A 198 0.70 24.63 -7.04
C LEU A 198 -0.11 25.91 -6.81
N ILE A 199 -1.28 26.03 -7.45
CA ILE A 199 -2.21 27.15 -7.22
C ILE A 199 -2.61 27.22 -5.73
N LYS A 200 -2.90 26.07 -5.11
CA LYS A 200 -3.27 26.01 -3.69
C LYS A 200 -2.15 26.52 -2.79
N ILE A 201 -0.90 26.12 -3.06
CA ILE A 201 0.28 26.54 -2.31
C ILE A 201 0.53 28.04 -2.44
N LEU A 202 0.42 28.59 -3.65
CA LEU A 202 0.58 30.02 -3.90
C LEU A 202 -0.46 30.82 -3.11
N LYS A 203 -1.72 30.36 -3.07
CA LYS A 203 -2.79 30.97 -2.26
C LYS A 203 -2.54 30.85 -0.75
N LEU A 204 -1.93 29.75 -0.29
CA LEU A 204 -1.58 29.55 1.12
C LEU A 204 -0.33 30.33 1.54
N ASN A 205 0.41 30.91 0.59
CA ASN A 205 1.65 31.64 0.82
C ASN A 205 2.65 30.81 1.63
N TYR A 206 2.84 29.52 1.26
CA TYR A 206 3.81 28.63 1.92
C TYR A 206 5.19 28.68 1.27
N ILE A 207 5.36 29.29 0.10
CA ILE A 207 6.66 29.43 -0.54
C ILE A 207 7.41 30.63 0.07
N GLY A 208 8.68 30.43 0.39
CA GLY A 208 9.62 31.47 0.83
C GLY A 208 10.90 31.42 0.00
N LEU A 209 11.78 32.42 0.21
CA LEU A 209 13.07 32.53 -0.50
C LEU A 209 14.24 31.90 0.27
N LYS A 210 14.05 31.56 1.55
CA LYS A 210 15.13 31.05 2.41
C LYS A 210 15.05 29.52 2.50
N ILE A 211 16.19 28.89 2.25
CA ILE A 211 16.42 27.45 2.39
C ILE A 211 17.27 27.23 3.64
N ASP A 212 16.94 26.21 4.41
CA ASP A 212 17.62 25.85 5.65
C ASP A 212 18.38 24.53 5.50
N TRP A 213 19.60 24.62 4.97
CA TRP A 213 20.46 23.45 4.75
C TRP A 213 20.71 22.60 6.00
N PRO A 214 20.95 23.17 7.20
CA PRO A 214 21.06 22.37 8.43
C PRO A 214 19.80 21.55 8.73
N LEU A 215 18.61 22.11 8.52
CA LEU A 215 17.36 21.37 8.70
C LEU A 215 17.23 20.25 7.67
N MET A 216 17.58 20.51 6.41
CA MET A 216 17.57 19.48 5.36
C MET A 216 18.48 18.30 5.72
N TRP A 217 19.69 18.56 6.23
CA TRP A 217 20.61 17.51 6.63
C TRP A 217 20.12 16.73 7.87
N LYS A 218 19.53 17.43 8.84
CA LYS A 218 18.88 16.78 10.00
C LYS A 218 17.73 15.89 9.56
N ALA A 219 16.89 16.38 8.65
CA ALA A 219 15.80 15.63 8.05
C ALA A 219 16.29 14.39 7.30
N PHE A 220 17.33 14.50 6.48
CA PHE A 220 17.93 13.37 5.78
C PHE A 220 18.42 12.29 6.76
N LYS A 221 19.19 12.69 7.80
CA LYS A 221 19.66 11.75 8.84
C LYS A 221 18.51 11.11 9.59
N TYR A 222 17.46 11.88 9.90
CA TYR A 222 16.26 11.38 10.57
C TYR A 222 15.52 10.39 9.68
N GLY A 223 15.27 10.73 8.42
CA GLY A 223 14.63 9.87 7.42
C GLY A 223 15.39 8.57 7.22
N ALA A 224 16.69 8.64 6.96
CA ALA A 224 17.55 7.45 6.79
C ALA A 224 17.51 6.51 8.02
N LYS A 225 17.51 7.06 9.23
CA LYS A 225 17.45 6.26 10.48
C LYS A 225 16.05 5.71 10.76
N SER A 226 15.01 6.51 10.53
CA SER A 226 13.63 6.21 10.91
C SER A 226 12.92 5.30 9.90
N GLN A 227 13.28 5.41 8.62
CA GLN A 227 12.53 4.80 7.50
C GLN A 227 13.22 3.57 6.89
N GLY A 228 14.41 3.19 7.34
CA GLY A 228 15.10 2.00 6.81
C GLY A 228 14.25 0.74 6.92
N GLY A 229 13.44 0.61 7.98
CA GLY A 229 12.49 -0.50 8.13
C GLY A 229 11.30 -0.44 7.17
N ASP A 230 10.77 0.75 6.91
CA ASP A 230 9.64 0.95 5.99
C ASP A 230 10.09 0.71 4.54
N VAL A 231 11.27 1.20 4.14
CA VAL A 231 11.87 0.92 2.83
C VAL A 231 12.16 -0.57 2.66
N ALA A 232 12.75 -1.23 3.65
CA ALA A 232 12.99 -2.68 3.60
C ALA A 232 11.67 -3.47 3.50
N GLY A 233 10.64 -3.08 4.25
CA GLY A 233 9.32 -3.70 4.17
C GLY A 233 8.64 -3.48 2.82
N MET A 234 8.76 -2.29 2.24
CA MET A 234 8.23 -2.00 0.89
C MET A 234 8.96 -2.79 -0.19
N ALA A 235 10.30 -2.83 -0.15
CA ALA A 235 11.11 -3.63 -1.05
C ALA A 235 10.76 -5.12 -0.91
N SER A 236 10.65 -5.63 0.32
CA SER A 236 10.23 -7.01 0.58
C SER A 236 8.86 -7.32 -0.01
N ASN A 237 7.86 -6.46 0.21
CA ASN A 237 6.50 -6.68 -0.27
C ASN A 237 6.34 -6.56 -1.80
N ASN A 238 7.25 -5.86 -2.48
CA ASN A 238 7.23 -5.73 -3.94
C ASN A 238 8.29 -6.57 -4.65
N SER A 239 9.19 -7.24 -3.91
CA SER A 239 10.32 -8.00 -4.43
C SER A 239 9.91 -9.02 -5.50
N THR A 240 8.80 -9.73 -5.30
CA THR A 240 8.26 -10.65 -6.30
C THR A 240 7.94 -9.95 -7.61
N GLN A 241 7.22 -8.82 -7.58
CA GLN A 241 6.87 -8.10 -8.80
C GLN A 241 8.10 -7.45 -9.45
N MET A 242 9.05 -6.96 -8.64
CA MET A 242 10.32 -6.42 -9.13
C MET A 242 11.09 -7.48 -9.92
N ILE A 243 11.27 -8.67 -9.35
CA ILE A 243 11.99 -9.75 -10.01
C ILE A 243 11.22 -10.24 -11.23
N LEU A 244 9.90 -10.43 -11.13
CA LEU A 244 9.07 -10.79 -12.28
C LEU A 244 9.16 -9.78 -13.43
N SER A 245 9.26 -8.47 -13.14
CA SER A 245 9.38 -7.43 -14.16
C SER A 245 10.71 -7.44 -14.92
N VAL A 246 11.74 -8.09 -14.37
CA VAL A 246 13.09 -8.14 -14.95
C VAL A 246 13.35 -9.49 -15.63
N PHE A 247 12.88 -10.58 -15.02
CA PHE A 247 13.26 -11.94 -15.43
C PHE A 247 12.21 -12.67 -16.25
N LEU A 248 10.93 -12.26 -16.20
CA LEU A 248 9.86 -12.89 -16.98
C LEU A 248 9.28 -11.94 -18.03
N PRO A 249 8.69 -12.48 -19.11
CA PRO A 249 7.96 -11.67 -20.08
C PRO A 249 6.84 -10.85 -19.42
N PRO A 250 6.51 -9.64 -19.93
CA PRO A 250 5.55 -8.74 -19.29
C PRO A 250 4.19 -9.39 -19.03
N ALA A 251 3.72 -10.24 -19.94
CA ALA A 251 2.48 -11.01 -19.75
C ALA A 251 2.42 -11.78 -18.41
N SER A 252 3.55 -12.34 -17.95
CA SER A 252 3.62 -13.03 -16.66
C SER A 252 3.37 -12.08 -15.49
N LEU A 253 3.93 -10.87 -15.53
CA LEU A 253 3.67 -9.84 -14.52
C LEU A 253 2.21 -9.37 -14.57
N GLY A 254 1.64 -9.24 -15.77
CA GLY A 254 0.22 -8.93 -15.96
C GLY A 254 -0.71 -9.98 -15.34
N LEU A 255 -0.43 -11.26 -15.56
CA LEU A 255 -1.14 -12.38 -14.95
C LEU A 255 -0.98 -12.39 -13.42
N TYR A 256 0.26 -12.23 -12.92
CA TYR A 256 0.54 -12.23 -11.48
C TYR A 256 -0.16 -11.08 -10.73
N SER A 257 -0.15 -9.89 -11.31
CA SER A 257 -0.85 -8.74 -10.75
C SER A 257 -2.37 -8.90 -10.82
N THR A 258 -2.89 -9.57 -11.86
CA THR A 258 -4.31 -9.90 -11.95
C THR A 258 -4.72 -10.89 -10.87
N ALA A 259 -3.91 -11.93 -10.62
CA ALA A 259 -4.11 -12.84 -9.49
C ALA A 259 -4.15 -12.10 -8.15
N GLN A 260 -3.21 -11.16 -7.91
CA GLN A 260 -3.22 -10.31 -6.72
C GLN A 260 -4.44 -9.38 -6.66
N SER A 261 -4.88 -8.84 -7.80
CA SER A 261 -6.05 -7.96 -7.89
C SER A 261 -7.33 -8.73 -7.54
N ALA A 262 -7.45 -9.98 -7.99
CA ALA A 262 -8.58 -10.85 -7.71
C ALA A 262 -8.74 -11.19 -6.21
N ILE A 263 -7.62 -11.34 -5.48
CA ILE A 263 -7.65 -11.57 -4.03
C ILE A 263 -7.60 -10.29 -3.18
N SER A 264 -7.49 -9.13 -3.83
CA SER A 264 -7.33 -7.83 -3.15
C SER A 264 -8.49 -7.44 -2.21
N PRO A 265 -9.77 -7.81 -2.45
CA PRO A 265 -10.83 -7.53 -1.48
C PRO A 265 -10.55 -8.16 -0.12
N LEU A 266 -10.05 -9.41 -0.09
CA LEU A 266 -9.65 -10.07 1.15
C LEU A 266 -8.41 -9.42 1.77
N LYS A 267 -7.44 -8.98 0.95
CA LYS A 267 -6.28 -8.21 1.40
C LYS A 267 -6.69 -6.91 2.11
N THR A 268 -7.75 -6.24 1.68
CA THR A 268 -8.29 -5.05 2.35
C THR A 268 -8.90 -5.38 3.72
N ILE A 269 -9.53 -6.53 3.86
CA ILE A 269 -10.04 -7.01 5.16
C ILE A 269 -8.87 -7.24 6.12
N THR A 270 -7.79 -7.89 5.66
CA THR A 270 -6.62 -8.17 6.52
C THR A 270 -5.91 -6.89 6.96
N SER A 271 -5.77 -5.89 6.06
CA SER A 271 -5.17 -4.60 6.39
C SER A 271 -6.03 -3.79 7.37
N THR A 272 -7.36 -3.82 7.21
CA THR A 272 -8.30 -3.16 8.12
C THR A 272 -8.22 -3.75 9.53
N ILE A 273 -8.11 -5.07 9.65
CA ILE A 273 -7.86 -5.72 10.95
C ILE A 273 -6.56 -5.19 11.55
N ALA A 274 -5.48 -5.15 10.78
CA ALA A 274 -4.18 -4.68 11.28
C ALA A 274 -4.24 -3.23 11.78
N ILE A 275 -4.85 -2.31 11.02
CA ILE A 275 -4.95 -0.88 11.37
C ILE A 275 -5.85 -0.66 12.59
N THR A 276 -6.99 -1.35 12.67
CA THR A 276 -7.95 -1.17 13.79
C THR A 276 -7.50 -1.84 15.08
N THR A 277 -6.61 -2.83 14.99
CA THR A 277 -6.06 -3.52 16.16
C THR A 277 -4.77 -2.87 16.67
N GLN A 278 -3.99 -2.22 15.81
CA GLN A 278 -2.71 -1.61 16.18
C GLN A 278 -2.78 -0.69 17.41
N PRO A 279 -3.74 0.26 17.56
CA PRO A 279 -3.82 1.11 18.76
C PRO A 279 -4.14 0.35 20.06
N LYS A 280 -4.73 -0.86 19.94
CA LYS A 280 -5.07 -1.71 21.09
C LYS A 280 -3.91 -2.62 21.52
N LEU A 281 -2.85 -2.65 20.72
CA LEU A 281 -1.64 -3.44 20.97
C LEU A 281 -0.49 -2.60 21.55
N THR A 282 -0.70 -1.29 21.67
CA THR A 282 0.09 -0.37 22.50
C THR A 282 -0.54 -0.28 23.89
N ALA A 283 -0.21 -1.21 24.78
CA ALA A 283 -0.62 -1.16 26.19
C ALA A 283 0.59 -1.44 27.09
N GLU A 284 0.60 -0.82 28.28
CA GLU A 284 1.65 -1.02 29.28
C GLU A 284 1.66 -2.45 29.85
N ASP A 285 0.52 -3.15 29.79
CA ASP A 285 0.34 -4.50 30.32
C ASP A 285 0.47 -5.56 29.22
N ILE A 286 1.58 -6.30 29.26
CA ILE A 286 1.93 -7.38 28.32
C ILE A 286 0.87 -8.48 28.32
N GLY A 287 0.24 -8.79 29.46
CA GLY A 287 -0.81 -9.81 29.57
C GLY A 287 -2.08 -9.43 28.81
N LYS A 288 -2.47 -8.15 28.89
CA LYS A 288 -3.61 -7.62 28.10
C LYS A 288 -3.32 -7.63 26.61
N VAL A 289 -2.10 -7.23 26.21
CA VAL A 289 -1.65 -7.31 24.81
C VAL A 289 -1.72 -8.76 24.33
N HIS A 290 -1.21 -9.71 25.12
CA HIS A 290 -1.22 -11.13 24.77
C HIS A 290 -2.64 -11.67 24.54
N ASN A 291 -3.55 -11.46 25.49
CA ASN A 291 -4.94 -11.89 25.35
C ASN A 291 -5.60 -11.31 24.09
N ARG A 292 -5.28 -10.04 23.77
CA ARG A 292 -5.78 -9.37 22.58
C ARG A 292 -5.21 -9.96 21.30
N VAL A 293 -3.90 -10.23 21.26
CA VAL A 293 -3.23 -10.91 20.13
C VAL A 293 -3.89 -12.26 19.87
N THR A 294 -4.09 -13.07 20.91
CA THR A 294 -4.71 -14.39 20.79
C THR A 294 -6.16 -14.31 20.27
N GLU A 295 -6.95 -13.36 20.79
CA GLU A 295 -8.32 -13.11 20.30
C GLU A 295 -8.32 -12.73 18.81
N ILE A 296 -7.40 -11.85 18.39
CA ILE A 296 -7.28 -11.44 16.98
C ILE A 296 -6.84 -12.63 16.12
N PHE A 297 -5.90 -13.46 16.58
CA PHE A 297 -5.47 -14.66 15.89
C PHE A 297 -6.65 -15.59 15.56
N ARG A 298 -7.45 -15.96 16.56
CA ARG A 298 -8.62 -16.84 16.38
C ARG A 298 -9.63 -16.24 15.40
N LYS A 299 -9.92 -14.94 15.54
CA LYS A 299 -10.86 -14.23 14.65
C LYS A 299 -10.33 -14.12 13.21
N SER A 300 -9.05 -13.86 13.03
CA SER A 300 -8.41 -13.83 11.72
C SER A 300 -8.44 -15.20 11.04
N ILE A 301 -8.19 -16.29 11.77
CA ILE A 301 -8.28 -17.65 11.23
C ILE A 301 -9.70 -17.96 10.74
N ILE A 302 -10.73 -17.65 11.52
CA ILE A 302 -12.12 -17.84 11.09
C ILE A 302 -12.42 -16.96 9.88
N LEU A 303 -12.24 -15.65 10.01
CA LEU A 303 -12.70 -14.70 9.00
C LEU A 303 -11.94 -14.85 7.69
N ILE A 304 -10.61 -14.89 7.72
CA ILE A 304 -9.78 -14.97 6.52
C ILE A 304 -9.80 -16.39 5.98
N GLY A 305 -9.73 -17.43 6.83
CA GLY A 305 -9.79 -18.82 6.38
C GLY A 305 -11.09 -19.13 5.63
N THR A 306 -12.24 -18.82 6.22
CA THR A 306 -13.55 -19.05 5.58
C THR A 306 -13.74 -18.21 4.33
N SER A 307 -13.34 -16.92 4.35
CA SER A 307 -13.45 -16.05 3.18
C SER A 307 -12.51 -16.47 2.05
N SER A 308 -11.30 -16.96 2.37
CA SER A 308 -10.36 -17.51 1.38
C SER A 308 -10.90 -18.78 0.75
N ILE A 309 -11.51 -19.69 1.52
CA ILE A 309 -12.17 -20.88 0.96
C ILE A 309 -13.32 -20.48 0.04
N GLY A 310 -14.19 -19.57 0.48
CA GLY A 310 -15.29 -19.06 -0.34
C GLY A 310 -14.80 -18.43 -1.65
N LEU A 311 -13.74 -17.62 -1.59
CA LEU A 311 -13.16 -17.00 -2.77
C LEU A 311 -12.47 -18.03 -3.68
N ALA A 312 -11.80 -19.05 -3.12
CA ALA A 312 -11.16 -20.12 -3.89
C ALA A 312 -12.14 -20.88 -4.78
N LEU A 313 -13.36 -21.11 -4.30
CA LEU A 313 -14.41 -21.79 -5.08
C LEU A 313 -14.94 -20.94 -6.23
N VAL A 314 -14.92 -19.61 -6.07
CA VAL A 314 -15.50 -18.66 -7.03
C VAL A 314 -14.46 -18.14 -8.03
N LEU A 315 -13.17 -18.11 -7.66
CA LEU A 315 -12.07 -17.58 -8.49
C LEU A 315 -11.99 -18.17 -9.89
N PRO A 316 -12.11 -19.50 -10.11
CA PRO A 316 -12.03 -20.09 -11.46
C PRO A 316 -13.09 -19.54 -12.42
N PHE A 317 -14.24 -19.12 -11.89
CA PHE A 317 -15.31 -18.49 -12.69
C PHE A 317 -15.18 -16.98 -12.74
N LEU A 318 -14.81 -16.35 -11.61
CA LEU A 318 -14.73 -14.91 -11.48
C LEU A 318 -13.61 -14.29 -12.32
N LEU A 319 -12.44 -14.94 -12.40
CA LEU A 319 -11.29 -14.41 -13.13
C LEU A 319 -11.57 -14.29 -14.64
N PRO A 320 -11.96 -15.37 -15.36
CA PRO A 320 -12.29 -15.27 -16.77
C PRO A 320 -13.47 -14.34 -17.05
N PHE A 321 -14.49 -14.34 -16.17
CA PHE A 321 -15.65 -13.47 -16.34
C PHE A 321 -15.30 -11.98 -16.19
N VAL A 322 -14.52 -11.61 -15.19
CA VAL A 322 -14.20 -10.19 -14.90
C VAL A 322 -13.07 -9.69 -15.79
N TYR A 323 -11.97 -10.43 -15.88
CA TYR A 323 -10.74 -9.98 -16.53
C TYR A 323 -10.62 -10.46 -17.99
N GLY A 324 -11.31 -11.54 -18.37
CA GLY A 324 -11.25 -12.15 -19.71
C GLY A 324 -10.51 -13.48 -19.72
N ASN A 325 -10.73 -14.29 -20.77
CA ASN A 325 -10.18 -15.64 -20.89
C ASN A 325 -8.64 -15.67 -20.96
N GLU A 326 -8.00 -14.60 -21.44
CA GLU A 326 -6.54 -14.47 -21.45
C GLU A 326 -5.93 -14.59 -20.03
N PHE A 327 -6.71 -14.30 -18.99
CA PHE A 327 -6.27 -14.35 -17.60
C PHE A 327 -6.54 -15.69 -16.90
N GLU A 328 -6.93 -16.74 -17.61
CA GLU A 328 -7.17 -18.07 -17.04
C GLU A 328 -5.91 -18.63 -16.35
N ALA A 329 -4.73 -18.38 -16.93
CA ALA A 329 -3.44 -18.76 -16.34
C ALA A 329 -3.15 -18.08 -14.98
N ALA A 330 -3.89 -17.03 -14.61
CA ALA A 330 -3.79 -16.38 -13.30
C ALA A 330 -4.57 -17.11 -12.18
N ILE A 331 -5.42 -18.08 -12.51
CA ILE A 331 -6.26 -18.79 -11.53
C ILE A 331 -5.40 -19.57 -10.53
N LEU A 332 -4.48 -20.41 -10.99
CA LEU A 332 -3.62 -21.20 -10.10
C LEU A 332 -2.76 -20.32 -9.19
N PRO A 333 -2.05 -19.29 -9.69
CA PRO A 333 -1.36 -18.31 -8.83
C PRO A 333 -2.28 -17.65 -7.80
N ALA A 334 -3.50 -17.27 -8.19
CA ALA A 334 -4.45 -16.64 -7.26
C ALA A 334 -4.83 -17.59 -6.11
N LEU A 335 -5.09 -18.86 -6.42
CA LEU A 335 -5.38 -19.90 -5.42
C LEU A 335 -4.22 -20.11 -4.46
N VAL A 336 -2.98 -20.14 -4.95
CA VAL A 336 -1.76 -20.27 -4.12
C VAL A 336 -1.54 -19.03 -3.24
N LEU A 337 -1.92 -17.84 -3.70
CA LEU A 337 -1.78 -16.61 -2.93
C LEU A 337 -2.85 -16.42 -1.83
N LEU A 338 -3.96 -17.17 -1.87
CA LEU A 338 -5.03 -17.07 -0.86
C LEU A 338 -4.56 -17.46 0.56
N PRO A 339 -3.90 -18.62 0.78
CA PRO A 339 -3.32 -18.95 2.09
C PRO A 339 -2.33 -17.91 2.60
N ASN A 340 -1.57 -17.28 1.70
CA ASN A 340 -0.63 -16.22 2.05
C ASN A 340 -1.31 -15.04 2.76
N LEU A 341 -2.57 -14.72 2.44
CA LEU A 341 -3.30 -13.65 3.12
C LEU A 341 -3.49 -13.94 4.62
N LEU A 342 -3.73 -15.20 4.99
CA LEU A 342 -3.87 -15.62 6.39
C LEU A 342 -2.54 -15.49 7.12
N PHE A 343 -1.46 -16.09 6.60
CA PHE A 343 -0.14 -16.04 7.23
C PHE A 343 0.37 -14.61 7.37
N ASN A 344 0.20 -13.78 6.34
CA ASN A 344 0.59 -12.39 6.39
C ASN A 344 -0.26 -11.59 7.40
N SER A 345 -1.56 -11.87 7.53
CA SER A 345 -2.41 -11.24 8.55
C SER A 345 -1.93 -11.58 9.97
N LEU A 346 -1.68 -12.86 10.27
CA LEU A 346 -1.17 -13.29 11.57
C LEU A 346 0.20 -12.69 11.88
N SER A 347 1.08 -12.65 10.88
CA SER A 347 2.39 -12.00 10.99
C SER A 347 2.27 -10.53 11.36
N ASN A 348 1.36 -9.80 10.70
CA ASN A 348 1.14 -8.38 10.95
C ASN A 348 0.63 -8.10 12.37
N VAL A 349 -0.17 -9.00 12.94
CA VAL A 349 -0.65 -8.86 14.34
C VAL A 349 0.52 -8.95 15.32
N LEU A 350 1.42 -9.93 15.13
CA LEU A 350 2.62 -10.07 15.98
C LEU A 350 3.57 -8.89 15.80
N ARG A 351 3.82 -8.50 14.54
CA ARG A 351 4.63 -7.33 14.21
C ARG A 351 4.09 -6.06 14.89
N ASN A 352 2.77 -5.84 14.84
CA ASN A 352 2.14 -4.68 15.47
C ASN A 352 2.25 -4.73 17.00
N ALA A 353 2.17 -5.90 17.63
CA ALA A 353 2.38 -6.04 19.07
C ALA A 353 3.83 -5.75 19.47
N LEU A 354 4.81 -6.25 18.72
CA LEU A 354 6.24 -5.97 18.94
C LEU A 354 6.56 -4.48 18.74
N ASN A 355 6.03 -3.88 17.67
CA ASN A 355 6.16 -2.44 17.42
C ASN A 355 5.49 -1.61 18.53
N GLY A 356 4.33 -2.05 19.03
CA GLY A 356 3.62 -1.40 20.13
C GLY A 356 4.40 -1.40 21.44
N ALA A 357 5.30 -2.37 21.64
CA ALA A 357 6.24 -2.42 22.76
C ALA A 357 7.59 -1.74 22.49
N GLY A 358 7.68 -0.92 21.42
CA GLY A 358 8.88 -0.16 21.09
C GLY A 358 9.99 -0.96 20.38
N MET A 359 9.73 -2.20 19.97
CA MET A 359 10.74 -3.08 19.37
C MET A 359 10.85 -2.93 17.85
N THR A 360 10.86 -1.70 17.35
CA THR A 360 10.79 -1.38 15.91
C THR A 360 11.98 -1.93 15.10
N PHE A 361 13.16 -2.06 15.71
CA PHE A 361 14.35 -2.61 15.05
C PHE A 361 14.22 -4.09 14.67
N ILE A 362 13.34 -4.85 15.34
CA ILE A 362 13.08 -6.25 14.98
C ILE A 362 12.45 -6.29 13.59
N ASN A 363 11.49 -5.40 13.32
CA ASN A 363 10.82 -5.32 12.02
C ASN A 363 11.83 -5.15 10.87
N THR A 364 12.75 -4.19 11.00
CA THR A 364 13.77 -3.94 9.98
C THR A 364 14.63 -5.18 9.71
N LYS A 365 15.11 -5.85 10.77
CA LYS A 365 15.94 -7.06 10.63
C LYS A 365 15.16 -8.20 9.98
N SER A 366 13.92 -8.42 10.41
CA SER A 366 13.05 -9.45 9.87
C SER A 366 12.75 -9.21 8.39
N GLU A 367 12.37 -8.00 7.99
CA GLU A 367 12.05 -7.68 6.58
C GLU A 367 13.27 -7.79 5.66
N LEU A 368 14.48 -7.50 6.15
CA LEU A 368 15.72 -7.74 5.39
C LEU A 368 15.99 -9.23 5.17
N ILE A 369 15.82 -10.07 6.20
CA ILE A 369 15.95 -11.53 6.06
C ILE A 369 14.92 -12.07 5.05
N ILE A 370 13.68 -11.59 5.13
CA ILE A 370 12.58 -11.96 4.25
C ILE A 370 12.88 -11.53 2.81
N LEU A 371 13.42 -10.33 2.61
CA LEU A 371 13.83 -9.83 1.29
C LEU A 371 14.91 -10.72 0.68
N VAL A 372 15.98 -11.02 1.42
CA VAL A 372 17.07 -11.89 0.94
C VAL A 372 16.56 -13.28 0.61
N PHE A 373 15.74 -13.86 1.49
CA PHE A 373 15.11 -15.16 1.25
C PHE A 373 14.25 -15.15 -0.02
N THR A 374 13.48 -14.07 -0.25
CA THR A 374 12.61 -13.95 -1.42
C THR A 374 13.41 -13.85 -2.71
N ILE A 375 14.50 -13.07 -2.73
CA ILE A 375 15.39 -12.96 -3.89
C ILE A 375 16.01 -14.32 -4.24
N ILE A 376 16.59 -15.01 -3.25
CA ILE A 376 17.23 -16.32 -3.45
C ILE A 376 16.20 -17.36 -3.91
N SER A 377 15.04 -17.41 -3.26
CA SER A 377 14.00 -18.38 -3.59
C SER A 377 13.40 -18.14 -4.98
N LEU A 378 13.21 -16.88 -5.39
CA LEU A 378 12.75 -16.56 -6.73
C LEU A 378 13.77 -16.95 -7.79
N TYR A 379 15.06 -16.70 -7.56
CA TYR A 379 16.10 -17.14 -8.49
C TYR A 379 16.05 -18.65 -8.73
N VAL A 380 15.80 -19.47 -7.68
CA VAL A 380 15.71 -20.94 -7.82
C VAL A 380 14.39 -21.41 -8.43
N PHE A 381 13.26 -20.77 -8.11
CA PHE A 381 11.93 -21.25 -8.48
C PHE A 381 11.43 -20.71 -9.83
N LEU A 382 11.95 -19.56 -10.28
CA LEU A 382 11.52 -18.96 -11.54
C LEU A 382 11.90 -19.80 -12.75
N ASP A 383 13.11 -20.37 -12.76
CA ASP A 383 13.59 -21.22 -13.88
C ASP A 383 12.72 -22.47 -14.10
N ARG A 384 12.12 -23.00 -13.02
CA ARG A 384 11.36 -24.26 -13.08
C ARG A 384 9.86 -24.07 -13.21
N TRP A 385 9.28 -23.08 -12.54
CA TRP A 385 7.82 -22.93 -12.39
C TRP A 385 7.29 -21.54 -12.74
N ALA A 386 8.13 -20.63 -13.22
CA ALA A 386 7.78 -19.28 -13.68
C ALA A 386 6.75 -18.58 -12.76
N LEU A 387 5.55 -18.30 -13.28
CA LEU A 387 4.46 -17.60 -12.57
C LEU A 387 3.99 -18.33 -11.30
N LEU A 388 3.85 -19.66 -11.36
CA LEU A 388 3.44 -20.46 -10.21
C LEU A 388 4.55 -20.51 -9.16
N GLY A 389 5.82 -20.55 -9.60
CA GLY A 389 6.99 -20.39 -8.74
C GLY A 389 6.94 -19.10 -7.93
N ALA A 390 6.62 -17.97 -8.57
CA ALA A 390 6.49 -16.68 -7.88
C ALA A 390 5.38 -16.66 -6.81
N ALA A 391 4.24 -17.31 -7.08
CA ALA A 391 3.17 -17.44 -6.09
C ALA A 391 3.57 -18.33 -4.91
N ILE A 392 4.25 -19.45 -5.16
CA ILE A 392 4.77 -20.35 -4.12
C ILE A 392 5.81 -19.63 -3.26
N VAL A 393 6.76 -18.91 -3.86
CA VAL A 393 7.76 -18.17 -3.10
C VAL A 393 7.08 -17.13 -2.21
N THR A 394 6.08 -16.40 -2.73
CA THR A 394 5.33 -15.42 -1.92
C THR A 394 4.64 -16.08 -0.72
N LEU A 395 4.08 -17.29 -0.91
CA LEU A 395 3.53 -18.08 0.19
C LEU A 395 4.61 -18.49 1.20
N LEU A 396 5.75 -19.03 0.76
CA LEU A 396 6.86 -19.42 1.62
C LEU A 396 7.42 -18.22 2.41
N THR A 397 7.56 -17.07 1.76
CA THR A 397 7.96 -15.79 2.37
C THR A 397 6.99 -15.39 3.49
N SER A 398 5.68 -15.56 3.29
CA SER A 398 4.68 -15.26 4.33
C SER A 398 4.72 -16.22 5.52
N ILE A 399 5.04 -17.50 5.27
CA ILE A 399 5.22 -18.52 6.31
C ILE A 399 6.49 -18.21 7.12
N LEU A 400 7.60 -17.91 6.44
CA LEU A 400 8.85 -17.50 7.08
C LEU A 400 8.66 -16.23 7.91
N ARG A 401 7.94 -15.23 7.37
CA ARG A 401 7.58 -14.01 8.08
C ARG A 401 6.83 -14.31 9.38
N LEU A 402 5.83 -15.21 9.32
CA LEU A 402 5.10 -15.63 10.51
C LEU A 402 6.02 -16.32 11.52
N ALA A 403 6.88 -17.23 11.06
CA ALA A 403 7.82 -17.95 11.92
C ALA A 403 8.79 -17.01 12.66
N ILE A 404 9.38 -16.04 11.95
CA ILE A 404 10.29 -15.05 12.55
C ILE A 404 9.58 -14.20 13.59
N PHE A 405 8.40 -13.64 13.26
CA PHE A 405 7.68 -12.80 14.23
C PHE A 405 7.12 -13.61 15.40
N TYR A 406 6.75 -14.87 15.17
CA TYR A 406 6.33 -15.77 16.25
C TYR A 406 7.49 -16.09 17.19
N TYR A 407 8.69 -16.35 16.65
CA TYR A 407 9.89 -16.56 17.44
C TYR A 407 10.27 -15.33 18.27
N GLU A 408 10.31 -14.15 17.65
CA GLU A 408 10.64 -12.90 18.35
C GLU A 408 9.57 -12.52 19.40
N TYR A 409 8.29 -12.79 19.11
CA TYR A 409 7.21 -12.61 20.07
C TYR A 409 7.36 -13.57 21.25
N ARG A 410 7.60 -14.86 21.01
CA ARG A 410 7.84 -15.85 22.08
C ARG A 410 9.03 -15.47 22.96
N LYS A 411 10.11 -14.97 22.35
CA LYS A 411 11.35 -14.63 23.07
C LYS A 411 11.21 -13.42 24.00
N ARG A 412 10.34 -12.46 23.64
CA ARG A 412 10.31 -11.13 24.28
C ARG A 412 9.00 -10.79 24.97
N MET A 413 7.94 -11.56 24.69
CA MET A 413 6.60 -11.39 25.23
C MET A 413 6.17 -12.69 25.92
N ILE A 414 4.88 -13.02 25.86
CA ILE A 414 4.32 -14.25 26.40
C ILE A 414 4.18 -15.27 25.28
N GLN A 415 4.65 -16.50 25.51
CA GLN A 415 4.49 -17.60 24.56
C GLN A 415 3.01 -17.88 24.29
N ILE A 416 2.62 -17.87 23.02
CA ILE A 416 1.27 -18.27 22.62
C ILE A 416 1.20 -19.80 22.69
N SER A 417 0.31 -20.32 23.55
CA SER A 417 0.03 -21.75 23.59
C SER A 417 -0.74 -22.18 22.34
N TYR A 418 -0.41 -23.34 21.77
CA TYR A 418 -1.12 -23.90 20.59
C TYR A 418 -2.64 -24.01 20.84
N LYS A 419 -3.05 -24.36 22.05
CA LYS A 419 -4.47 -24.44 22.44
C LYS A 419 -5.18 -23.09 22.42
N ALA A 420 -4.44 -22.00 22.63
CA ALA A 420 -5.00 -20.66 22.68
C ALA A 420 -5.33 -20.10 21.27
N VAL A 421 -4.73 -20.68 20.22
CA VAL A 421 -4.91 -20.29 18.81
C VAL A 421 -6.10 -21.00 18.15
N ILE A 422 -6.60 -22.09 18.75
CA ILE A 422 -7.75 -22.83 18.21
C ILE A 422 -9.00 -21.95 18.31
N PRO A 423 -9.69 -21.65 17.20
CA PRO A 423 -10.90 -20.85 17.23
C PRO A 423 -11.98 -21.49 18.10
N THR A 424 -12.67 -20.67 18.90
CA THR A 424 -13.75 -21.15 19.78
C THR A 424 -15.12 -20.68 19.27
N TRP A 425 -16.19 -21.38 19.66
CA TRP A 425 -17.57 -20.99 19.31
C TRP A 425 -17.94 -19.59 19.79
N SER A 426 -17.34 -19.11 20.88
CA SER A 426 -17.55 -17.74 21.37
C SER A 426 -16.97 -16.69 20.43
N ASP A 427 -15.86 -16.98 19.73
CA ASP A 427 -15.27 -16.07 18.73
C ASP A 427 -16.18 -15.96 17.50
N ALA A 428 -16.73 -17.08 17.02
CA ALA A 428 -17.68 -17.10 15.90
C ALA A 428 -18.97 -16.32 16.25
N LYS A 429 -19.53 -16.54 17.44
CA LYS A 429 -20.68 -15.77 17.94
C LYS A 429 -20.36 -14.27 18.08
N GLY A 430 -19.14 -13.95 18.50
CA GLY A 430 -18.64 -12.58 18.57
C GLY A 430 -18.60 -11.89 17.21
N ILE A 431 -18.09 -12.57 16.18
CA ILE A 431 -18.08 -12.06 14.80
C ILE A 431 -19.51 -11.85 14.30
N TYR A 432 -20.39 -12.85 14.47
CA TYR A 432 -21.79 -12.77 14.06
C TYR A 432 -22.51 -11.58 14.72
N ASN A 433 -22.32 -11.36 16.02
CA ASN A 433 -22.94 -10.25 16.73
C ASN A 433 -22.47 -8.89 16.20
N VAL A 434 -21.18 -8.73 15.89
CA VAL A 434 -20.65 -7.49 15.29
C VAL A 434 -21.29 -7.23 13.92
N ILE A 435 -21.36 -8.25 13.06
CA ILE A 435 -21.98 -8.14 11.72
C ILE A 435 -23.46 -7.78 11.87
N ARG A 436 -24.19 -8.48 12.75
CA ARG A 436 -25.62 -8.23 13.00
C ARG A 436 -25.88 -6.81 13.50
N LEU A 437 -25.05 -6.31 14.43
CA LEU A 437 -25.17 -4.94 14.94
C LEU A 437 -24.90 -3.89 13.85
N GLN A 438 -23.94 -4.14 12.96
CA GLN A 438 -23.69 -3.23 11.83
C GLN A 438 -24.82 -3.25 10.80
N LEU A 439 -25.33 -4.42 10.44
CA LEU A 439 -26.48 -4.55 9.53
C LEU A 439 -27.73 -3.86 10.09
N ASN A 440 -27.97 -3.96 11.40
CA ASN A 440 -29.07 -3.27 12.06
C ASN A 440 -28.90 -1.75 12.06
N LYS A 441 -27.67 -1.24 12.24
CA LYS A 441 -27.38 0.20 12.12
C LYS A 441 -27.63 0.73 10.70
N LEU A 442 -27.21 0.00 9.68
CA LEU A 442 -27.47 0.35 8.29
C LEU A 442 -28.97 0.35 7.96
N ARG A 443 -29.73 -0.62 8.46
CA ARG A 443 -31.20 -0.65 8.32
C ARG A 443 -31.91 0.47 9.09
N GLY A 444 -31.39 0.85 10.26
CA GLY A 444 -31.90 1.97 11.05
C GLY A 444 -31.69 3.32 10.36
N SER A 445 -30.50 3.56 9.80
CA SER A 445 -30.21 4.81 9.06
C SER A 445 -31.02 4.97 7.78
N VAL A 446 -31.46 3.88 7.15
CA VAL A 446 -32.34 3.92 5.97
C VAL A 446 -33.80 4.24 6.36
N ARG A 447 -34.20 3.96 7.60
CA ARG A 447 -35.55 4.27 8.13
C ARG A 447 -35.71 5.70 8.68
N GLU A 448 -34.62 6.41 8.96
CA GLU A 448 -34.68 7.83 9.36
C GLU A 448 -34.71 8.81 8.17
N TYR A 449 -34.58 8.30 6.94
CA TYR A 449 -34.61 9.08 5.69
C TYR A 449 -35.84 8.80 4.81
N HIS A 450 -36.77 7.98 5.30
CA HIS A 450 -38.14 7.83 4.78
C HIS A 450 -39.10 8.27 5.86
#